data_AF-A0A7J6T259-F1
#
_entry.id   AF-A0A7J6T259-F1
#
_cell.length_a   1.000
_cell.length_b   1.000
_cell.length_c   1.000
_cell.angle_alpha   90.00
_cell.angle_beta   90.00
_cell.angle_gamma   90.00
#
_symmetry.space_group_name_H-M   'P 1'
#
loop_
_entity.id
_entity.type
_entity.pdbx_description
1 polymer ?
#
loop_
_entity_poly.entity_id
_entity_poly.type
_entity_poly.pdbx_seq_one_letter_code
_entity_poly.pdbx_strand_id
1 'polypeptide(L)'
;EYHQRLGIEPSAESVTQYVKDTMAKGMVVPGYGHAVLRATDPRYVLEREFCLEHIADDPMFKLSEVCFETIPPILQATGKIQNPYPNVDALSGTMMQHYGLKESDYYTVTFAVSRTLG
;
A
#
# COMPACT_ATOMS: atom_id res chain seq x y z
N GLU A 1 -11.03 -3.33 7.06
CA GLU A 1 -11.89 -4.54 7.02
C GLU A 1 -11.16 -5.85 6.65
N TYR A 2 -10.12 -5.85 5.81
CA TYR A 2 -9.45 -7.08 5.34
C TYR A 2 -8.78 -7.90 6.47
N HIS A 3 -8.05 -7.24 7.38
CA HIS A 3 -7.43 -7.88 8.57
C HIS A 3 -8.46 -8.39 9.59
N GLN A 4 -9.48 -7.58 9.87
CA GLN A 4 -10.48 -7.88 10.90
C GLN A 4 -11.42 -9.03 10.51
N ARG A 5 -11.64 -9.28 9.22
CA ARG A 5 -12.52 -10.36 8.74
C ARG A 5 -11.91 -11.75 8.79
N LEU A 6 -10.58 -11.87 8.80
CA LEU A 6 -9.93 -13.17 8.62
C LEU A 6 -9.16 -13.63 9.87
N GLY A 7 -8.67 -12.74 10.73
CA GLY A 7 -7.81 -13.14 11.85
C GLY A 7 -6.54 -13.88 11.40
N ILE A 8 -6.18 -13.71 10.13
CA ILE A 8 -5.02 -14.33 9.49
C ILE A 8 -3.91 -13.30 9.49
N GLU A 9 -2.78 -13.64 10.09
CA GLU A 9 -1.54 -12.90 9.92
C GLU A 9 -1.21 -12.85 8.41
N PRO A 10 -1.00 -11.66 7.85
CA PRO A 10 -0.79 -11.49 6.42
C PRO A 10 0.49 -12.23 6.03
N SER A 11 0.35 -13.25 5.19
CA SER A 11 1.48 -14.01 4.66
C SER A 11 1.72 -13.68 3.20
N ALA A 12 2.97 -13.80 2.74
CA ALA A 12 3.32 -13.65 1.33
C ALA A 12 2.46 -14.55 0.43
N GLU A 13 2.11 -15.75 0.89
CA GLU A 13 1.24 -16.68 0.16
C GLU A 13 -0.18 -16.15 0.01
N SER A 14 -0.77 -15.61 1.10
CA SER A 14 -2.11 -15.03 1.08
C SER A 14 -2.20 -13.80 0.18
N VAL A 15 -1.19 -12.93 0.23
CA VAL A 15 -1.08 -11.75 -0.64
C VAL A 15 -0.87 -12.18 -2.08
N THR A 16 -0.02 -13.18 -2.33
CA THR A 16 0.20 -13.73 -3.68
C THR A 16 -1.10 -14.24 -4.29
N GLN A 17 -1.88 -15.01 -3.54
CA GLN A 17 -3.15 -15.54 -4.03
C GLN A 17 -4.14 -14.42 -4.32
N TYR A 18 -4.27 -13.45 -3.40
CA TYR A 18 -5.12 -12.28 -3.59
C TYR A 18 -4.77 -11.48 -4.86
N VAL A 19 -3.48 -11.23 -5.11
CA VAL A 19 -3.01 -10.53 -6.30
C VAL A 19 -3.35 -11.32 -7.55
N LYS A 20 -3.05 -12.62 -7.58
CA LYS A 20 -3.38 -13.49 -8.72
C LYS A 20 -4.87 -13.50 -9.02
N ASP A 21 -5.71 -13.63 -8.00
CA ASP A 21 -7.18 -13.63 -8.14
C ASP A 21 -7.70 -12.27 -8.63
N THR A 22 -7.13 -11.18 -8.14
CA THR A 22 -7.46 -9.81 -8.56
C THR A 22 -7.14 -9.60 -10.03
N MET A 23 -5.95 -10.01 -10.46
CA MET A 23 -5.54 -9.90 -11.87
C MET A 23 -6.33 -10.84 -12.79
N ALA A 24 -6.68 -12.05 -12.33
CA ALA A 24 -7.51 -12.99 -13.08
C ALA A 24 -8.92 -12.42 -13.37
N LYS A 25 -9.42 -11.55 -12.50
CA LYS A 25 -10.67 -10.80 -12.68
C LYS A 25 -10.52 -9.56 -13.58
N GLY A 26 -9.33 -9.28 -14.10
CA GLY A 26 -9.03 -8.09 -14.89
C GLY A 26 -8.99 -6.79 -14.08
N MET A 27 -8.91 -6.88 -12.75
CA MET A 27 -8.80 -5.73 -11.86
C MET A 27 -7.33 -5.35 -11.64
N VAL A 28 -7.11 -4.08 -11.27
CA VAL A 28 -5.79 -3.56 -10.90
C VAL A 28 -5.55 -3.68 -9.40
N VAL A 29 -4.29 -3.81 -8.98
CA VAL A 29 -3.90 -3.78 -7.57
C VAL A 29 -3.76 -2.32 -7.12
N PRO A 30 -4.58 -1.82 -6.17
CA PRO A 30 -4.52 -0.42 -5.74
C PRO A 30 -3.15 -0.03 -5.19
N GLY A 31 -2.67 1.16 -5.52
CA GLY A 31 -1.39 1.69 -5.04
C GLY A 31 -0.14 1.22 -5.80
N TYR A 32 -0.26 0.25 -6.72
CA TYR A 32 0.86 -0.32 -7.49
C TYR A 32 0.65 -0.13 -9.01
N GLY A 33 1.74 -0.16 -9.79
CA GLY A 33 1.65 -0.19 -11.26
C GLY A 33 1.57 1.18 -11.93
N HIS A 34 2.23 2.20 -11.38
CA HIS A 34 2.20 3.57 -11.90
C HIS A 34 2.88 3.70 -13.27
N ALA A 35 2.22 4.37 -14.23
CA ALA A 35 2.76 4.57 -15.58
C ALA A 35 4.10 5.33 -15.62
N VAL A 36 4.38 6.17 -14.61
CA VAL A 36 5.53 7.10 -14.61
C VAL A 36 6.66 6.67 -13.66
N LEU A 37 6.34 5.99 -12.55
CA LEU A 37 7.31 5.71 -11.48
C LEU A 37 8.25 4.57 -11.87
N ARG A 38 9.54 4.85 -12.08
CA ARG A 38 10.55 3.84 -12.44
C ARG A 38 11.21 3.14 -11.25
N ALA A 39 10.88 3.59 -10.04
CA ALA A 39 11.35 3.08 -8.76
C ALA A 39 10.28 3.39 -7.70
N THR A 40 10.46 2.85 -6.49
CA THR A 40 9.64 3.21 -5.32
C THR A 40 9.61 4.73 -5.13
N ASP A 41 8.40 5.28 -4.96
CA ASP A 41 8.21 6.71 -4.72
C ASP A 41 8.97 7.14 -3.46
N PRO A 42 9.86 8.16 -3.52
CA PRO A 42 10.57 8.66 -2.35
C PRO A 42 9.64 9.06 -1.20
N ARG A 43 8.41 9.51 -1.50
CA ARG A 43 7.41 9.85 -0.48
C ARG A 43 6.92 8.62 0.28
N TYR A 44 6.75 7.49 -0.42
CA TYR A 44 6.44 6.21 0.22
C TYR A 44 7.59 5.77 1.13
N VAL A 45 8.84 5.92 0.68
CA VAL A 45 10.02 5.55 1.49
C VAL A 45 10.06 6.33 2.79
N LEU A 46 9.84 7.65 2.75
CA LEU A 46 9.81 8.49 3.95
C LEU A 46 8.69 8.09 4.92
N GLU A 47 7.48 7.82 4.42
CA GLU A 47 6.38 7.31 5.25
C GLU A 47 6.70 5.95 5.86
N ARG A 48 7.35 5.06 5.10
CA ARG A 48 7.77 3.74 5.56
C ARG A 48 8.80 3.83 6.67
N GLU A 49 9.81 4.68 6.54
CA GLU A 49 10.82 4.92 7.58
C GLU A 49 10.18 5.40 8.87
N PHE A 50 9.26 6.36 8.78
CA PHE A 50 8.48 6.83 9.93
C PHE A 50 7.66 5.70 10.56
N CYS A 51 7.02 4.86 9.75
CA CYS A 51 6.22 3.75 10.26
C CYS A 51 7.07 2.66 10.92
N LEU A 52 8.25 2.37 10.37
CA LEU A 52 9.23 1.43 10.96
C LEU A 52 9.70 1.91 12.34
N GLU A 53 9.86 3.22 12.54
CA GLU A 53 10.31 3.77 13.81
C GLU A 53 9.21 3.80 14.88
N HIS A 54 7.97 4.10 14.50
CA HIS A 54 6.93 4.43 15.46
C HIS A 54 5.80 3.40 15.58
N ILE A 55 5.50 2.67 14.51
CA ILE A 55 4.30 1.81 14.43
C ILE A 55 4.60 0.43 13.81
N ALA A 56 5.84 -0.05 13.93
CA ALA A 56 6.30 -1.32 13.34
C ALA A 56 5.42 -2.53 13.71
N ASP A 57 4.80 -2.50 14.90
CA ASP A 57 3.96 -3.58 15.39
C ASP A 57 2.49 -3.50 14.96
N ASP A 58 2.08 -2.41 14.30
CA ASP A 58 0.72 -2.24 13.82
C ASP A 58 0.35 -3.33 12.79
N PRO A 59 -0.76 -4.07 12.96
CA PRO A 59 -1.15 -5.14 12.06
C PRO A 59 -1.35 -4.68 10.61
N MET A 60 -1.93 -3.48 10.40
CA MET A 60 -2.13 -2.93 9.07
C MET A 60 -0.81 -2.52 8.44
N PHE A 61 0.15 -2.01 9.23
CA PHE A 61 1.50 -1.73 8.74
C PHE A 61 2.25 -3.02 8.36
N LYS A 62 2.15 -4.08 9.17
CA LYS A 62 2.70 -5.41 8.83
C LYS A 62 2.13 -5.94 7.51
N LEU A 63 0.83 -5.78 7.26
CA LEU A 63 0.25 -6.10 5.95
C LEU A 63 0.84 -5.25 4.83
N SER A 64 0.99 -3.94 5.04
CA SER A 64 1.61 -3.04 4.05
C SER A 64 3.04 -3.49 3.70
N GLU A 65 3.83 -3.94 4.67
CA GLU A 65 5.17 -4.49 4.44
C GLU A 65 5.16 -5.79 3.63
N VAL A 66 4.28 -6.73 3.97
CA VAL A 66 4.13 -7.98 3.20
C VAL A 66 3.69 -7.67 1.76
N CYS A 67 2.79 -6.69 1.58
CA CYS A 67 2.39 -6.19 0.27
C CYS A 67 3.58 -5.62 -0.50
N PHE A 68 4.40 -4.79 0.15
CA PHE A 68 5.57 -4.15 -0.44
C PHE A 68 6.60 -5.16 -0.96
N GLU A 69 6.84 -6.25 -0.23
CA GLU A 69 7.76 -7.31 -0.63
C GLU A 69 7.18 -8.22 -1.71
N THR A 70 5.88 -8.52 -1.63
CA THR A 70 5.25 -9.59 -2.42
C THR A 70 4.68 -9.12 -3.75
N ILE A 71 4.06 -7.94 -3.79
CA ILE A 71 3.31 -7.47 -4.97
C ILE A 71 4.25 -7.16 -6.15
N PRO A 72 5.38 -6.42 -5.98
CA PRO A 72 6.17 -6.00 -7.13
C PRO A 72 6.71 -7.16 -7.99
N PRO A 73 7.28 -8.24 -7.42
CA PRO A 73 7.73 -9.40 -8.20
C PRO A 73 6.60 -10.07 -8.99
N ILE A 74 5.39 -10.15 -8.42
CA ILE A 74 4.23 -10.75 -9.10
C ILE A 74 3.81 -9.91 -10.30
N LEU A 75 3.70 -8.59 -10.10
CA LEU A 75 3.33 -7.67 -11.18
C LEU A 75 4.38 -7.66 -12.29
N GLN A 76 5.66 -7.71 -11.94
CA GLN A 76 6.76 -7.79 -12.91
C GLN A 76 6.71 -9.09 -13.73
N ALA A 77 6.40 -10.22 -13.09
CA ALA A 77 6.28 -11.52 -13.75
C ALA A 77 5.15 -11.56 -14.81
N THR A 78 4.18 -10.66 -14.75
CA THR A 78 3.12 -10.58 -15.77
C THR A 78 3.61 -10.07 -17.12
N GLY A 79 4.74 -9.34 -17.17
CA GLY A 79 5.24 -8.65 -18.36
C GLY A 79 4.36 -7.50 -18.86
N LYS A 80 3.21 -7.23 -18.23
CA LYS A 80 2.26 -6.17 -18.62
C LYS A 80 2.50 -4.85 -17.88
N ILE A 81 3.06 -4.93 -16.67
CA ILE A 81 3.30 -3.78 -15.80
C ILE A 81 4.77 -3.44 -15.87
N GLN A 82 5.09 -2.29 -16.45
CA GLN A 82 6.47 -1.82 -16.59
C GLN A 82 7.09 -1.40 -15.25
N ASN A 83 6.24 -0.91 -14.33
CA ASN A 83 6.64 -0.15 -13.16
C ASN A 83 5.84 -0.63 -11.93
N PRO A 84 6.26 -1.73 -11.28
CA PRO A 84 5.45 -2.41 -10.27
C PRO A 84 5.60 -1.82 -8.86
N TYR A 85 6.01 -0.56 -8.75
CA TYR A 85 6.37 0.07 -7.47
C TYR A 85 5.19 0.82 -6.82
N PRO A 86 5.16 0.93 -5.48
CA PRO A 86 4.13 1.68 -4.79
C PRO A 86 4.36 3.20 -4.86
N ASN A 87 3.28 3.95 -4.64
CA ASN A 87 3.31 5.39 -4.41
C ASN A 87 2.91 5.73 -2.96
N VAL A 88 2.94 7.02 -2.60
CA VAL A 88 2.55 7.51 -1.25
C VAL A 88 1.15 7.06 -0.78
N ASP A 89 0.20 6.89 -1.70
CA ASP A 89 -1.18 6.54 -1.34
C ASP A 89 -1.30 5.08 -0.86
N ALA A 90 -0.27 4.25 -1.10
CA ALA A 90 -0.22 2.87 -0.66
C ALA A 90 0.04 2.70 0.86
N LEU A 91 0.50 3.75 1.56
CA LEU A 91 0.87 3.66 2.99
C LEU A 91 0.24 4.76 3.87
N SER A 92 0.13 6.00 3.36
CA SER A 92 -0.42 7.14 4.10
C SER A 92 -1.73 6.85 4.86
N GLY A 93 -2.65 6.08 4.26
CA GLY A 93 -3.89 5.64 4.90
C GLY A 93 -3.67 4.82 6.17
N THR A 94 -2.75 3.84 6.15
CA THR A 94 -2.41 3.02 7.31
C THR A 94 -1.87 3.88 8.45
N MET A 95 -0.95 4.80 8.13
CA MET A 95 -0.39 5.73 9.10
C MET A 95 -1.48 6.60 9.74
N MET A 96 -2.37 7.19 8.92
CA MET A 96 -3.48 8.02 9.42
C MET A 96 -4.43 7.24 10.34
N GLN A 97 -4.79 5.99 9.97
CA GLN A 97 -5.66 5.14 10.81
C GLN A 97 -5.04 4.82 12.17
N HIS A 98 -3.74 4.51 12.20
CA HIS A 98 -3.04 4.17 13.44
C HIS A 98 -3.16 5.28 14.49
N TYR A 99 -2.96 6.54 14.07
CA TYR A 99 -3.04 7.70 14.97
C TYR A 99 -4.47 8.23 15.19
N GLY A 100 -5.50 7.48 14.77
CA GLY A 100 -6.88 7.77 15.12
C GLY A 100 -7.68 8.54 14.08
N LEU A 101 -7.10 8.89 12.92
CA LEU A 101 -7.86 9.45 11.80
C LEU A 101 -8.44 8.29 10.97
N LYS A 102 -9.63 7.83 11.37
CA LYS A 102 -10.24 6.59 10.86
C LYS A 102 -11.25 6.82 9.74
N GLU A 103 -11.69 8.06 9.55
CA GLU A 103 -12.67 8.48 8.57
C GLU A 103 -11.98 8.65 7.20
N SER A 104 -11.89 7.56 6.43
CA SER A 104 -11.20 7.56 5.12
C SER A 104 -11.74 8.62 4.15
N ASP A 105 -13.04 8.92 4.23
CA ASP A 105 -13.69 9.96 3.42
C ASP A 105 -13.11 11.36 3.70
N TYR A 106 -12.48 11.55 4.86
CA TYR A 106 -11.84 12.80 5.26
C TYR A 106 -10.39 12.94 4.75
N TYR A 107 -9.76 11.86 4.26
CA TYR A 107 -8.33 11.90 3.88
C TYR A 107 -8.04 12.88 2.74
N THR A 108 -8.99 13.07 1.83
CA THR A 108 -8.86 14.06 0.76
C THR A 108 -8.78 15.49 1.30
N VAL A 109 -9.39 15.79 2.45
CA VAL A 109 -9.27 17.10 3.11
C VAL A 109 -7.84 17.32 3.59
N THR A 110 -7.23 16.32 4.23
CA THR A 110 -5.83 16.36 4.67
C THR A 110 -4.88 16.58 3.50
N PHE A 111 -5.12 15.85 2.40
CA PHE A 111 -4.38 16.01 1.16
C PHE A 111 -4.52 17.42 0.57
N ALA A 112 -5.75 17.95 0.51
CA ALA A 112 -6.03 19.28 -0.02
C ALA A 112 -5.32 20.38 0.78
N VAL A 113 -5.34 20.30 2.12
CA VAL A 113 -4.63 21.24 2.99
C VAL A 113 -3.11 21.19 2.75
N SER A 114 -2.51 20.00 2.64
CA SER A 114 -1.09 19.88 2.30
C SER A 114 -0.78 20.53 0.94
N ARG A 115 -1.69 20.39 -0.03
CA ARG A 115 -1.50 20.92 -1.38
C ARG A 115 -1.58 22.44 -1.47
N THR A 116 -2.14 23.15 -0.49
CA THR A 116 -2.21 24.62 -0.55
C THR A 116 -0.85 25.32 -0.44
N LEU A 117 0.20 24.60 -0.03
CA LEU A 117 1.55 25.15 0.14
C LEU A 117 2.37 25.21 -1.17
N GLY A 118 1.95 24.51 -2.23
CA GLY A 118 2.69 24.37 -3.48
C GLY A 118 1.89 24.72 -4.72
#